data_AF-A0A3D1P9F8-F1
#
_entry.id   AF-A0A3D1P9F8-F1
#
_cell.length_a   1.000
_cell.length_b   1.000
_cell.length_c   1.000
_cell.angle_alpha   90.00
_cell.angle_beta   90.00
_cell.angle_gamma   90.00
#
_symmetry.space_group_name_H-M   'P 1'
#
loop_
_entity.id
_entity.type
_entity.pdbx_description
1 polymer ?
#
loop_
_entity_poly.entity_id
_entity_poly.type
_entity_poly.pdbx_seq_one_letter_code
_entity_poly.pdbx_strand_id
1 'polypeptide(L)'
;MNKAIARANSFSISFLRQPGKKAWFGIGCLVAFLLIILVLSAGVAQPQVEPPLWQVYQRSLQQAKYVDLTHTINPLIPVWAGFGKSTFEPTINPKTDKPYTYKNDGFEATDYNLSTDQLGTQLDPPAHWEPNYPAIDELPATYAIRPLVVVPIQDKVAKDPNYHLAVTDILGWEKKHGKIPAGSVVFVRSDWSKAWTNPALAKQTKFPGVKLEALKFLHQQRQILFHGHEPLDTDSTPNLEAEAWLLHNGYTQAEGVANLDKVPEIGALVTIGYPKFQGGTGGYARYIAICPPDWKYGVSVGEIPEAPLPRANKPLRWDRKLGVRVR
;
A
#
# COMPACT_ATOMS: atom_id res chain seq x y z
N MET A 1 -25.55 32.92 71.95
CA MET A 1 -25.55 31.85 72.98
C MET A 1 -24.45 30.86 72.60
N ASN A 2 -23.55 30.36 73.45
CA ASN A 2 -23.15 30.64 74.84
C ASN A 2 -21.59 30.53 74.90
N LYS A 3 -20.84 31.31 75.69
CA LYS A 3 -20.52 31.14 77.14
C LYS A 3 -20.12 29.69 77.50
N ALA A 4 -19.04 29.39 78.23
CA ALA A 4 -17.92 30.15 78.83
C ALA A 4 -16.71 29.17 78.98
N ILE A 5 -15.56 29.36 79.66
CA ILE A 5 -14.90 30.36 80.57
C ILE A 5 -13.36 30.10 80.35
N ALA A 6 -12.38 31.02 80.29
CA ALA A 6 -11.94 32.19 81.07
C ALA A 6 -10.92 31.88 82.21
N ARG A 7 -9.94 32.80 82.39
CA ARG A 7 -8.72 32.76 83.25
C ARG A 7 -7.61 31.82 82.72
N ALA A 8 -6.38 32.25 82.36
CA ALA A 8 -5.48 33.35 82.75
C ALA A 8 -4.56 33.04 83.95
N ASN A 9 -3.25 33.13 83.71
CA ASN A 9 -2.20 33.37 84.69
C ASN A 9 -1.00 34.01 83.98
N SER A 10 -0.41 35.05 84.57
CA SER A 10 0.71 35.79 83.98
C SER A 10 2.03 35.43 84.66
N PHE A 11 3.07 35.15 83.86
CA PHE A 11 4.45 35.10 84.34
C PHE A 11 5.36 35.84 83.36
N SER A 12 5.93 36.96 83.82
CA SER A 12 7.05 37.61 83.13
C SER A 12 8.35 36.93 83.52
N ILE A 13 9.10 36.44 82.55
CA ILE A 13 10.53 36.13 82.72
C ILE A 13 11.29 36.87 81.63
N SER A 14 11.78 38.05 81.97
CA SER A 14 12.93 38.64 81.28
C SER A 14 14.19 38.10 81.93
N PHE A 15 15.16 37.63 81.14
CA PHE A 15 16.54 38.16 81.09
C PHE A 15 17.43 37.36 80.10
N LEU A 16 18.48 38.03 79.63
CA LEU A 16 19.74 37.48 79.08
C LEU A 16 19.74 36.57 77.83
N ARG A 17 20.14 37.21 76.72
CA ARG A 17 21.26 36.80 75.82
C ARG A 17 21.78 35.35 75.95
N GLN A 18 21.66 34.58 74.87
CA GLN A 18 22.85 34.09 74.14
C GLN A 18 22.58 34.10 72.61
N PRO A 19 23.48 34.67 71.78
CA PRO A 19 23.42 34.55 70.33
C PRO A 19 24.09 33.26 69.84
N GLY A 20 23.72 32.80 68.63
CA GLY A 20 24.44 31.73 67.93
C GLY A 20 23.95 30.30 68.21
N LYS A 21 23.00 29.83 67.38
CA LYS A 21 22.76 28.40 67.03
C LYS A 21 21.68 28.19 65.97
N LYS A 22 20.73 29.13 65.81
CA LYS A 22 19.61 29.01 64.86
C LYS A 22 19.99 29.10 63.37
N ALA A 23 21.10 29.77 63.02
CA ALA A 23 21.46 30.01 61.61
C ALA A 23 21.90 28.73 60.86
N TRP A 24 22.66 27.84 61.51
CA TRP A 24 23.27 26.69 60.83
C TRP A 24 22.26 25.57 60.51
N PHE A 25 21.26 25.35 61.37
CA PHE A 25 20.20 24.36 61.10
C PHE A 25 19.34 24.75 59.89
N GLY A 26 18.98 26.04 59.75
CA GLY A 26 18.22 26.53 58.61
C GLY A 26 18.95 26.35 57.28
N ILE A 27 20.24 26.70 57.23
CA ILE A 27 21.06 26.57 56.02
C ILE A 27 21.31 25.09 55.67
N GLY A 28 21.61 24.24 56.65
CA GLY A 28 21.80 22.80 56.44
C GLY A 28 20.55 22.12 55.86
N CYS A 29 19.36 22.44 56.41
CA CYS A 29 18.10 21.96 55.84
C CYS A 29 17.84 22.51 54.44
N LEU A 30 18.10 23.79 54.16
CA LEU A 30 17.89 24.38 52.82
C LEU A 30 18.79 23.73 51.76
N VAL A 31 20.07 23.51 52.07
CA VAL A 31 21.03 22.86 51.17
C VAL A 31 20.68 21.40 50.94
N ALA A 32 20.26 20.67 51.98
CA ALA A 32 19.77 19.30 51.83
C ALA A 32 18.49 19.23 50.97
N PHE A 33 17.55 20.16 51.15
CA PHE A 33 16.31 20.22 50.35
C PHE A 33 16.59 20.58 48.89
N LEU A 34 17.51 21.52 48.63
CA LEU A 34 17.97 21.87 47.29
C LEU A 34 18.70 20.71 46.61
N LEU A 35 19.55 19.95 47.32
CA LEU A 35 20.20 18.75 46.80
C LEU A 35 19.18 17.64 46.49
N ILE A 36 18.17 17.44 47.32
CA ILE A 36 17.08 16.49 47.06
C ILE A 36 16.26 16.91 45.83
N ILE A 37 15.96 18.20 45.66
CA ILE A 37 15.30 18.72 44.46
C ILE A 37 16.17 18.53 43.22
N LEU A 38 17.48 18.79 43.30
CA LEU A 38 18.43 18.55 42.20
C LEU A 38 18.47 17.06 41.81
N VAL A 39 18.55 16.14 42.78
CA VAL A 39 18.53 14.69 42.53
C VAL A 39 17.18 14.21 41.97
N LEU A 40 16.05 14.78 42.42
CA LEU A 40 14.72 14.48 41.85
C LEU A 40 14.54 15.05 40.44
N SER A 41 15.19 16.17 40.11
CA SER A 41 15.23 16.71 38.74
C SER A 41 16.26 16.01 37.84
N ALA A 42 17.19 15.25 38.41
CA ALA A 42 18.14 14.40 37.70
C ALA A 42 17.54 13.06 37.23
N GLY A 43 16.20 12.91 37.30
CA GLY A 43 15.45 11.95 36.51
C GLY A 43 15.51 12.28 35.01
N VAL A 44 16.71 12.21 34.43
CA VAL A 44 16.93 12.33 32.99
C VAL A 44 16.16 11.21 32.32
N ALA A 45 14.99 11.55 31.76
CA ALA A 45 14.23 10.64 30.93
C ALA A 45 15.15 10.17 29.79
N GLN A 46 15.54 8.89 29.83
CA GLN A 46 16.36 8.33 28.76
C GLN A 46 15.62 8.57 27.45
N PRO A 47 16.24 9.21 26.44
CA PRO A 47 15.56 9.47 25.18
C PRO A 47 15.15 8.12 24.59
N GLN A 48 13.84 7.90 24.45
CA GLN A 48 13.35 6.68 23.86
C GLN A 48 13.80 6.64 22.40
N VAL A 49 14.82 5.83 22.13
CA VAL A 49 15.35 5.64 20.78
C VAL A 49 14.29 4.90 19.99
N GLU A 50 13.59 5.64 19.13
CA GLU A 50 12.55 5.09 18.27
C GLU A 50 13.10 3.90 17.46
N PRO A 51 12.36 2.78 17.33
CA PRO A 51 12.79 1.64 16.54
C PRO A 51 13.27 2.06 15.15
N PRO A 52 14.41 1.55 14.62
CA PRO A 52 14.98 2.05 13.37
C PRO A 52 14.02 2.03 12.16
N LEU A 53 13.12 1.04 12.09
CA LEU A 53 12.09 0.97 11.04
C LEU A 53 10.97 2.02 11.22
N TRP A 54 10.67 2.43 12.45
CA TRP A 54 9.74 3.54 12.69
C TRP A 54 10.36 4.87 12.25
N GLN A 55 11.65 5.07 12.52
CA GLN A 55 12.38 6.24 12.01
C GLN A 55 12.36 6.30 10.47
N VAL A 56 12.51 5.17 9.77
CA VAL A 56 12.37 5.10 8.30
C VAL A 56 10.93 5.43 7.87
N TYR A 57 9.93 4.91 8.58
CA TYR A 57 8.53 5.25 8.32
C TYR A 57 8.27 6.76 8.49
N GLN A 58 8.58 7.34 9.64
CA GLN A 58 8.33 8.76 9.95
C GLN A 58 9.08 9.72 9.02
N ARG A 59 10.34 9.41 8.67
CA ARG A 59 11.19 10.29 7.85
C ARG A 59 11.01 10.13 6.34
N SER A 60 10.30 9.11 5.88
CA SER A 60 10.22 8.82 4.43
C SER A 60 8.86 8.32 3.99
N LEU A 61 8.28 7.31 4.65
CA LEU A 61 7.01 6.71 4.20
C LEU A 61 5.79 7.53 4.64
N GLN A 62 5.79 8.11 5.83
CA GLN A 62 4.67 8.90 6.36
C GLN A 62 4.39 10.15 5.51
N GLN A 63 5.45 10.81 5.06
CA GLN A 63 5.37 12.01 4.21
C GLN A 63 5.23 11.69 2.72
N ALA A 64 5.50 10.45 2.30
CA ALA A 64 5.39 10.02 0.91
C ALA A 64 3.98 10.19 0.34
N LYS A 65 3.87 10.12 -0.98
CA LYS A 65 2.60 10.22 -1.71
C LYS A 65 2.19 8.86 -2.25
N TYR A 66 1.08 8.32 -1.75
CA TYR A 66 0.56 7.00 -2.10
C TYR A 66 -0.36 7.10 -3.33
N VAL A 67 0.01 6.41 -4.40
CA VAL A 67 -0.73 6.36 -5.68
C VAL A 67 -1.24 4.94 -5.92
N ASP A 68 -2.54 4.80 -6.07
CA ASP A 68 -3.22 3.52 -6.30
C ASP A 68 -3.06 3.05 -7.75
N LEU A 69 -2.51 1.86 -7.97
CA LEU A 69 -2.20 1.31 -9.30
C LEU A 69 -3.09 0.12 -9.67
N THR A 70 -4.25 -0.03 -9.02
CA THR A 70 -5.19 -1.13 -9.23
C THR A 70 -6.56 -0.65 -9.71
N HIS A 71 -7.16 -1.36 -10.65
CA HIS A 71 -8.51 -1.14 -11.12
C HIS A 71 -9.56 -1.79 -10.21
N THR A 72 -10.72 -1.14 -10.04
CA THR A 72 -11.82 -1.66 -9.22
C THR A 72 -12.56 -2.81 -9.90
N ILE A 73 -12.40 -4.03 -9.38
CA ILE A 73 -13.12 -5.22 -9.85
C ILE A 73 -14.64 -5.02 -9.69
N ASN A 74 -15.38 -5.28 -10.79
CA ASN A 74 -16.83 -5.14 -10.88
C ASN A 74 -17.36 -6.04 -12.02
N PRO A 75 -18.67 -6.36 -12.10
CA PRO A 75 -19.21 -7.30 -13.11
C PRO A 75 -19.11 -6.85 -14.59
N LEU A 76 -18.61 -5.64 -14.85
CA LEU A 76 -18.37 -5.10 -16.20
C LEU A 76 -16.87 -4.80 -16.47
N ILE A 77 -15.95 -5.26 -15.61
CA ILE A 77 -14.51 -5.09 -15.84
C ILE A 77 -14.07 -5.82 -17.13
N PRO A 78 -13.07 -5.31 -17.89
CA PRO A 78 -12.44 -6.07 -18.95
C PRO A 78 -11.88 -7.40 -18.40
N VAL A 79 -12.06 -8.48 -19.16
CA VAL A 79 -11.58 -9.83 -18.86
C VAL A 79 -11.29 -10.54 -20.18
N TRP A 80 -10.25 -11.38 -20.20
CA TRP A 80 -9.82 -12.12 -21.39
C TRP A 80 -10.94 -12.99 -21.97
N ALA A 81 -10.98 -13.08 -23.31
CA ALA A 81 -12.16 -13.56 -24.03
C ALA A 81 -12.50 -15.05 -23.84
N GLY A 82 -11.57 -15.87 -23.33
CA GLY A 82 -11.81 -17.27 -23.01
C GLY A 82 -12.39 -17.52 -21.60
N PHE A 83 -12.39 -16.52 -20.71
CA PHE A 83 -12.98 -16.66 -19.37
C PHE A 83 -14.46 -16.28 -19.33
N GLY A 84 -15.19 -16.86 -18.38
CA GLY A 84 -16.57 -16.47 -18.08
C GLY A 84 -16.65 -15.06 -17.50
N LYS A 85 -17.87 -14.50 -17.44
CA LYS A 85 -18.12 -13.27 -16.67
C LYS A 85 -18.32 -13.58 -15.19
N SER A 86 -17.71 -12.77 -14.33
CA SER A 86 -17.97 -12.80 -12.90
C SER A 86 -19.30 -12.12 -12.55
N THR A 87 -20.00 -12.60 -11.53
CA THR A 87 -21.25 -12.03 -11.04
C THR A 87 -21.20 -11.84 -9.52
N PHE A 88 -21.72 -10.71 -9.04
CA PHE A 88 -21.75 -10.40 -7.60
C PHE A 88 -23.21 -10.29 -7.15
N GLU A 89 -23.54 -10.84 -5.99
CA GLU A 89 -24.90 -10.82 -5.43
C GLU A 89 -24.86 -10.49 -3.92
N PRO A 90 -26.00 -10.14 -3.29
CA PRO A 90 -26.10 -10.07 -1.83
C PRO A 90 -25.96 -11.47 -1.21
N THR A 91 -25.07 -11.64 -0.22
CA THR A 91 -24.91 -12.94 0.46
C THR A 91 -26.22 -13.38 1.12
N ILE A 92 -26.64 -14.62 0.82
CA ILE A 92 -27.84 -15.24 1.39
C ILE A 92 -27.57 -15.79 2.79
N ASN A 93 -28.50 -15.54 3.72
CA ASN A 93 -28.51 -16.14 5.05
C ASN A 93 -29.10 -17.57 4.97
N PRO A 94 -28.29 -18.63 5.22
CA PRO A 94 -28.71 -20.02 5.02
C PRO A 94 -29.78 -20.50 6.02
N LYS A 95 -30.15 -19.69 7.03
CA LYS A 95 -31.25 -20.00 7.97
C LYS A 95 -32.59 -19.41 7.54
N THR A 96 -32.62 -18.47 6.60
CA THR A 96 -33.83 -17.69 6.26
C THR A 96 -34.08 -17.56 4.75
N ASP A 97 -33.15 -18.06 3.93
CA ASP A 97 -33.14 -17.99 2.45
C ASP A 97 -33.36 -16.57 1.91
N LYS A 98 -32.70 -15.59 2.56
CA LYS A 98 -32.83 -14.16 2.25
C LYS A 98 -31.46 -13.47 2.32
N PRO A 99 -31.21 -12.43 1.50
CA PRO A 99 -30.08 -11.54 1.68
C PRO A 99 -29.95 -10.98 3.10
N TYR A 100 -28.73 -10.85 3.60
CA TYR A 100 -28.45 -9.99 4.75
C TYR A 100 -28.71 -8.52 4.41
N THR A 101 -29.32 -7.78 5.34
CA THR A 101 -29.76 -6.40 5.18
C THR A 101 -29.42 -5.53 6.39
N TYR A 102 -28.97 -4.29 6.18
CA TYR A 102 -28.74 -3.36 7.30
C TYR A 102 -29.97 -3.15 8.20
N LYS A 103 -31.19 -3.32 7.67
CA LYS A 103 -32.44 -3.12 8.41
C LYS A 103 -32.77 -4.28 9.36
N ASN A 104 -32.62 -5.52 8.90
CA ASN A 104 -33.09 -6.68 9.67
C ASN A 104 -31.95 -7.39 10.42
N ASP A 105 -30.73 -7.31 9.87
CA ASP A 105 -29.55 -8.08 10.31
C ASP A 105 -28.45 -7.18 10.89
N GLY A 106 -28.53 -5.86 10.67
CA GLY A 106 -27.54 -4.86 11.11
C GLY A 106 -26.31 -4.73 10.21
N PHE A 107 -26.12 -5.64 9.25
CA PHE A 107 -25.02 -5.63 8.29
C PHE A 107 -25.49 -6.13 6.91
N GLU A 108 -24.61 -6.02 5.91
CA GLU A 108 -24.75 -6.72 4.64
C GLU A 108 -23.40 -7.31 4.22
N ALA A 109 -23.43 -8.35 3.40
CA ALA A 109 -22.26 -8.94 2.75
C ALA A 109 -22.51 -9.08 1.23
N THR A 110 -21.50 -9.48 0.48
CA THR A 110 -21.60 -9.79 -0.96
C THR A 110 -21.01 -11.16 -1.23
N ASP A 111 -21.75 -11.95 -2.00
CA ASP A 111 -21.26 -13.14 -2.67
C ASP A 111 -20.55 -12.72 -3.96
N TYR A 112 -19.36 -13.27 -4.19
CA TYR A 112 -18.46 -12.91 -5.29
C TYR A 112 -18.20 -14.17 -6.12
N ASN A 113 -19.07 -14.45 -7.08
CA ASN A 113 -18.84 -15.50 -8.05
C ASN A 113 -17.83 -15.01 -9.10
N LEU A 114 -16.55 -15.22 -8.79
CA LEU A 114 -15.42 -14.87 -9.63
C LEU A 114 -15.13 -16.03 -10.58
N SER A 115 -15.18 -15.73 -11.88
CA SER A 115 -15.15 -16.71 -12.96
C SER A 115 -13.76 -17.23 -13.33
N THR A 116 -12.71 -16.63 -12.76
CA THR A 116 -11.30 -16.91 -12.99
C THR A 116 -10.47 -16.16 -11.94
N ASP A 117 -9.30 -16.67 -11.56
CA ASP A 117 -8.29 -15.95 -10.77
C ASP A 117 -7.51 -14.92 -11.62
N GLN A 118 -7.58 -15.05 -12.94
CA GLN A 118 -7.11 -14.11 -13.96
C GLN A 118 -8.14 -12.98 -14.22
N LEU A 119 -8.32 -12.09 -13.24
CA LEU A 119 -9.27 -10.97 -13.33
C LEU A 119 -8.73 -9.62 -12.79
N GLY A 120 -8.50 -8.69 -13.71
CA GLY A 120 -8.38 -7.26 -13.41
C GLY A 120 -6.94 -6.79 -13.34
N THR A 121 -6.55 -6.14 -12.23
CA THR A 121 -5.14 -5.92 -11.92
C THR A 121 -4.62 -7.13 -11.15
N GLN A 122 -3.54 -7.76 -11.61
CA GLN A 122 -3.16 -9.10 -11.16
C GLN A 122 -1.65 -9.31 -11.00
N LEU A 123 -1.29 -10.43 -10.36
CA LEU A 123 0.07 -10.96 -10.19
C LEU A 123 0.04 -12.43 -10.57
N ASP A 124 0.80 -12.80 -11.61
CA ASP A 124 0.79 -14.18 -12.10
C ASP A 124 1.96 -14.98 -11.51
N PRO A 125 1.67 -16.09 -10.83
CA PRO A 125 2.69 -17.07 -10.46
C PRO A 125 3.14 -17.85 -11.71
N PRO A 126 4.42 -18.27 -11.81
CA PRO A 126 4.89 -19.11 -12.91
C PRO A 126 4.12 -20.45 -13.03
N ALA A 127 3.52 -20.94 -11.95
CA ALA A 127 2.58 -22.07 -11.94
C ALA A 127 1.40 -21.90 -12.91
N HIS A 128 1.09 -20.67 -13.36
CA HIS A 128 0.03 -20.42 -14.34
C HIS A 128 0.22 -21.24 -15.63
N TRP A 129 1.48 -21.38 -16.09
CA TRP A 129 1.83 -22.10 -17.32
C TRP A 129 2.80 -23.27 -17.06
N GLU A 130 3.57 -23.26 -15.95
CA GLU A 130 4.57 -24.28 -15.64
C GLU A 130 4.38 -24.84 -14.21
N PRO A 131 3.70 -25.99 -14.04
CA PRO A 131 3.27 -26.50 -12.73
C PRO A 131 4.41 -27.00 -11.83
N ASN A 132 5.66 -26.93 -12.28
CA ASN A 132 6.85 -27.23 -11.48
C ASN A 132 7.45 -26.00 -10.78
N TYR A 133 6.90 -24.79 -11.02
CA TYR A 133 7.28 -23.56 -10.34
C TYR A 133 6.20 -23.09 -9.34
N PRO A 134 6.51 -22.16 -8.41
CA PRO A 134 5.62 -21.75 -7.32
C PRO A 134 4.24 -21.23 -7.77
N ALA A 135 3.20 -21.64 -7.05
CA ALA A 135 1.85 -21.06 -7.07
C ALA A 135 1.75 -19.73 -6.29
N ILE A 136 0.62 -19.03 -6.37
CA ILE A 136 0.42 -17.70 -5.74
C ILE A 136 0.64 -17.72 -4.22
N ASP A 137 0.34 -18.83 -3.54
CA ASP A 137 0.53 -19.01 -2.10
C ASP A 137 1.93 -19.51 -1.70
N GLU A 138 2.76 -19.88 -2.68
CA GLU A 138 4.16 -20.26 -2.48
C GLU A 138 5.11 -19.07 -2.69
N LEU A 139 4.64 -17.96 -3.26
CA LEU A 139 5.41 -16.73 -3.41
C LEU A 139 5.88 -16.18 -2.05
N PRO A 140 7.16 -15.81 -1.89
CA PRO A 140 7.71 -15.39 -0.61
C PRO A 140 7.25 -13.97 -0.24
N ALA A 141 7.00 -13.75 1.06
CA ALA A 141 6.58 -12.45 1.61
C ALA A 141 7.56 -11.28 1.33
N THR A 142 8.77 -11.56 0.83
CA THR A 142 9.71 -10.54 0.34
C THR A 142 9.22 -9.81 -0.91
N TYR A 143 8.15 -10.28 -1.57
CA TYR A 143 7.42 -9.53 -2.61
C TYR A 143 6.76 -8.25 -2.06
N ALA A 144 6.43 -8.16 -0.76
CA ALA A 144 5.53 -7.15 -0.21
C ALA A 144 5.91 -5.68 -0.47
N ILE A 145 7.21 -5.36 -0.63
CA ILE A 145 7.67 -4.03 -1.01
C ILE A 145 8.99 -4.08 -1.79
N ARG A 146 9.08 -3.33 -2.90
CA ARG A 146 10.26 -3.24 -3.79
C ARG A 146 10.51 -1.81 -4.31
N PRO A 147 11.72 -1.47 -4.77
CA PRO A 147 11.94 -0.30 -5.61
C PRO A 147 11.11 -0.41 -6.89
N LEU A 148 10.46 0.69 -7.28
CA LEU A 148 9.68 0.76 -8.52
C LEU A 148 10.43 1.57 -9.58
N VAL A 149 10.48 1.01 -10.78
CA VAL A 149 10.90 1.67 -12.02
C VAL A 149 9.71 1.70 -12.97
N VAL A 150 9.47 2.84 -13.62
CA VAL A 150 8.46 2.94 -14.70
C VAL A 150 9.15 3.33 -16.00
N VAL A 151 9.03 2.48 -17.03
CA VAL A 151 9.61 2.70 -18.37
C VAL A 151 8.50 3.15 -19.34
N PRO A 152 8.51 4.41 -19.81
CA PRO A 152 7.48 4.95 -20.69
C PRO A 152 7.67 4.55 -22.17
N ILE A 153 6.59 4.00 -22.75
CA ILE A 153 6.44 3.77 -24.20
C ILE A 153 5.22 4.48 -24.81
N GLN A 154 4.36 5.14 -24.02
CA GLN A 154 3.08 5.69 -24.48
C GLN A 154 3.18 6.60 -25.72
N ASP A 155 4.25 7.40 -25.86
CA ASP A 155 4.49 8.28 -27.02
C ASP A 155 4.72 7.52 -28.35
N LYS A 156 4.93 6.20 -28.27
CA LYS A 156 5.05 5.28 -29.40
C LYS A 156 3.76 4.47 -29.57
N VAL A 157 3.14 4.05 -28.47
CA VAL A 157 1.81 3.40 -28.47
C VAL A 157 0.75 4.31 -29.12
N ALA A 158 0.85 5.63 -28.90
CA ALA A 158 0.03 6.64 -29.56
C ALA A 158 0.25 6.79 -31.09
N LYS A 159 1.25 6.09 -31.66
CA LYS A 159 1.58 6.07 -33.10
C LYS A 159 1.39 4.68 -33.71
N ASP A 160 1.67 3.65 -32.93
CA ASP A 160 1.43 2.24 -33.21
C ASP A 160 0.84 1.59 -31.96
N PRO A 161 -0.50 1.34 -31.91
CA PRO A 161 -1.14 0.68 -30.77
C PRO A 161 -0.64 -0.75 -30.50
N ASN A 162 0.16 -1.34 -31.38
CA ASN A 162 0.82 -2.63 -31.22
C ASN A 162 2.28 -2.51 -30.74
N TYR A 163 2.73 -1.32 -30.32
CA TYR A 163 4.14 -1.12 -30.00
C TYR A 163 4.58 -1.90 -28.75
N HIS A 164 5.46 -2.88 -28.94
CA HIS A 164 6.07 -3.64 -27.84
C HIS A 164 7.42 -3.04 -27.42
N LEU A 165 7.63 -2.89 -26.10
CA LEU A 165 8.86 -2.40 -25.47
C LEU A 165 10.09 -3.16 -25.98
N ALA A 166 11.10 -2.43 -26.43
CA ALA A 166 12.35 -2.99 -26.94
C ALA A 166 13.55 -2.71 -26.02
N VAL A 167 14.61 -3.51 -26.15
CA VAL A 167 15.89 -3.32 -25.41
C VAL A 167 16.49 -1.93 -25.61
N THR A 168 16.32 -1.35 -26.81
CA THR A 168 16.71 0.05 -27.13
C THR A 168 16.06 1.09 -26.23
N ASP A 169 14.88 0.79 -25.72
CA ASP A 169 14.06 1.72 -24.96
C ASP A 169 14.49 1.71 -23.50
N ILE A 170 14.72 0.52 -22.97
CA ILE A 170 15.33 0.30 -21.66
C ILE A 170 16.72 0.96 -21.63
N LEU A 171 17.57 0.73 -22.64
CA LEU A 171 18.88 1.39 -22.73
C LEU A 171 18.78 2.93 -22.88
N GLY A 172 17.80 3.42 -23.66
CA GLY A 172 17.53 4.85 -23.81
C GLY A 172 16.99 5.53 -22.55
N TRP A 173 16.31 4.76 -21.70
CA TRP A 173 15.84 5.15 -20.37
C TRP A 173 16.97 5.13 -19.35
N GLU A 174 17.78 4.05 -19.30
CA GLU A 174 18.92 3.93 -18.39
C GLU A 174 19.97 5.01 -18.62
N LYS A 175 20.13 5.48 -19.87
CA LYS A 175 20.99 6.63 -20.21
C LYS A 175 20.57 7.94 -19.52
N LYS A 176 19.30 8.08 -19.10
CA LYS A 176 18.77 9.24 -18.37
C LYS A 176 18.72 9.01 -16.85
N HIS A 177 18.34 7.81 -16.44
CA HIS A 177 17.93 7.51 -15.06
C HIS A 177 18.90 6.61 -14.28
N GLY A 178 19.96 6.10 -14.93
CA GLY A 178 20.88 5.11 -14.38
C GLY A 178 20.42 3.67 -14.66
N LYS A 179 21.27 2.70 -14.30
CA LYS A 179 20.97 1.27 -14.51
C LYS A 179 19.80 0.83 -13.63
N ILE A 180 18.86 0.06 -14.18
CA ILE A 180 17.76 -0.58 -13.42
C ILE A 180 18.34 -1.43 -12.28
N PRO A 181 17.92 -1.22 -11.02
CA PRO A 181 18.41 -1.99 -9.88
C PRO A 181 17.96 -3.46 -9.90
N ALA A 182 18.84 -4.36 -9.49
CA ALA A 182 18.48 -5.75 -9.24
C ALA A 182 17.43 -5.85 -8.11
N GLY A 183 16.47 -6.76 -8.27
CA GLY A 183 15.33 -6.92 -7.36
C GLY A 183 14.26 -5.82 -7.42
N SER A 184 14.38 -4.83 -8.30
CA SER A 184 13.30 -3.86 -8.55
C SER A 184 12.10 -4.49 -9.25
N VAL A 185 10.97 -3.79 -9.24
CA VAL A 185 9.83 -4.05 -10.14
C VAL A 185 9.87 -3.05 -11.28
N VAL A 186 9.62 -3.50 -12.50
CA VAL A 186 9.63 -2.66 -13.71
C VAL A 186 8.26 -2.64 -14.36
N PHE A 187 7.55 -1.52 -14.25
CA PHE A 187 6.27 -1.31 -14.93
C PHE A 187 6.44 -0.59 -16.27
N VAL A 188 5.74 -1.07 -17.30
CA VAL A 188 5.82 -0.59 -18.68
C VAL A 188 4.61 0.29 -18.97
N ARG A 189 4.82 1.61 -18.96
CA ARG A 189 3.75 2.59 -19.16
C ARG A 189 3.42 2.76 -20.64
N SER A 190 2.17 2.49 -20.99
CA SER A 190 1.61 2.58 -22.34
C SER A 190 0.41 3.52 -22.44
N ASP A 191 -0.13 4.01 -21.32
CA ASP A 191 -1.40 4.74 -21.17
C ASP A 191 -2.66 3.94 -21.60
N TRP A 192 -2.55 2.62 -21.83
CA TRP A 192 -3.65 1.73 -22.25
C TRP A 192 -4.75 1.60 -21.18
N SER A 193 -4.40 1.67 -19.89
CA SER A 193 -5.34 1.68 -18.75
C SER A 193 -6.36 2.82 -18.80
N LYS A 194 -6.14 3.86 -19.61
CA LYS A 194 -7.09 4.97 -19.81
C LYS A 194 -8.36 4.54 -20.56
N ALA A 195 -8.33 3.41 -21.26
CA ALA A 195 -9.49 2.84 -21.94
C ALA A 195 -10.29 1.85 -21.08
N TRP A 196 -9.85 1.54 -19.85
CA TRP A 196 -10.32 0.40 -19.03
C TRP A 196 -11.82 0.37 -18.72
N THR A 197 -12.52 1.51 -18.80
CA THR A 197 -13.98 1.57 -18.64
C THR A 197 -14.76 0.96 -19.83
N ASN A 198 -14.08 0.56 -20.90
CA ASN A 198 -14.66 -0.16 -22.04
C ASN A 198 -14.42 -1.69 -21.93
N PRO A 199 -15.45 -2.52 -21.70
CA PRO A 199 -15.29 -3.97 -21.59
C PRO A 199 -14.83 -4.66 -22.89
N ALA A 200 -14.87 -3.97 -24.03
CA ALA A 200 -14.34 -4.48 -25.30
C ALA A 200 -12.81 -4.27 -25.44
N LEU A 201 -12.15 -3.64 -24.46
CA LEU A 201 -10.70 -3.45 -24.44
C LEU A 201 -9.95 -4.79 -24.43
N ALA A 202 -10.38 -5.74 -23.60
CA ALA A 202 -9.88 -7.12 -23.53
C ALA A 202 -10.24 -8.01 -24.73
N LYS A 203 -10.64 -7.40 -25.86
CA LYS A 203 -10.91 -8.08 -27.14
C LYS A 203 -10.05 -7.53 -28.29
N GLN A 204 -9.12 -6.63 -27.99
CA GLN A 204 -8.17 -6.12 -28.96
C GLN A 204 -7.11 -7.19 -29.21
N THR A 205 -6.97 -7.65 -30.44
CA THR A 205 -5.86 -8.54 -30.86
C THR A 205 -4.57 -7.78 -31.17
N LYS A 206 -4.54 -6.48 -30.86
CA LYS A 206 -3.42 -5.56 -31.04
C LYS A 206 -3.37 -4.60 -29.86
N PHE A 207 -2.34 -4.71 -29.06
CA PHE A 207 -2.11 -3.95 -27.83
C PHE A 207 -0.60 -3.74 -27.64
N PRO A 208 -0.20 -2.72 -26.85
CA PRO A 208 1.20 -2.54 -26.47
C PRO A 208 1.67 -3.71 -25.60
N GLY A 209 2.95 -4.02 -25.57
CA GLY A 209 3.43 -5.22 -24.86
C GLY A 209 4.93 -5.17 -24.59
N VAL A 210 5.54 -6.32 -24.33
CA VAL A 210 7.00 -6.43 -24.12
C VAL A 210 7.60 -7.48 -25.04
N LYS A 211 8.67 -7.14 -25.74
CA LYS A 211 9.36 -8.09 -26.61
C LYS A 211 10.10 -9.15 -25.78
N LEU A 212 10.17 -10.38 -26.30
CA LEU A 212 10.89 -11.49 -25.70
C LEU A 212 12.36 -11.15 -25.37
N GLU A 213 13.05 -10.38 -26.21
CA GLU A 213 14.42 -9.91 -25.94
C GLU A 213 14.47 -8.87 -24.81
N ALA A 214 13.44 -8.04 -24.68
CA ALA A 214 13.33 -7.04 -23.60
C ALA A 214 13.05 -7.70 -22.25
N LEU A 215 12.17 -8.73 -22.18
CA LEU A 215 12.01 -9.54 -20.98
C LEU A 215 13.31 -10.25 -20.60
N LYS A 216 13.95 -10.95 -21.55
CA LYS A 216 15.25 -11.61 -21.31
C LYS A 216 16.30 -10.63 -20.82
N PHE A 217 16.37 -9.43 -21.39
CA PHE A 217 17.29 -8.38 -20.93
C PHE A 217 16.99 -7.92 -19.49
N LEU A 218 15.72 -7.66 -19.15
CA LEU A 218 15.31 -7.27 -17.81
C LEU A 218 15.59 -8.37 -16.77
N HIS A 219 15.09 -9.59 -17.00
CA HIS A 219 15.20 -10.68 -16.04
C HIS A 219 16.64 -11.23 -15.95
N GLN A 220 17.33 -11.44 -17.07
CA GLN A 220 18.65 -12.08 -17.07
C GLN A 220 19.81 -11.06 -16.89
N GLN A 221 19.68 -9.82 -17.37
CA GLN A 221 20.77 -8.81 -17.32
C GLN A 221 20.53 -7.64 -16.36
N ARG A 222 19.30 -7.47 -15.84
CA ARG A 222 19.00 -6.54 -14.74
C ARG A 222 18.57 -7.24 -13.46
N GLN A 223 18.20 -8.52 -13.52
CA GLN A 223 17.87 -9.35 -12.35
C GLN A 223 16.74 -8.70 -11.52
N ILE A 224 15.75 -8.16 -12.21
CA ILE A 224 14.53 -7.59 -11.61
C ILE A 224 13.72 -8.70 -10.92
N LEU A 225 12.84 -8.33 -9.98
CA LEU A 225 11.94 -9.30 -9.36
C LEU A 225 10.87 -9.74 -10.37
N PHE A 226 10.12 -8.78 -10.91
CA PHE A 226 9.13 -9.00 -11.97
C PHE A 226 8.90 -7.74 -12.80
N HIS A 227 8.36 -7.96 -13.99
CA HIS A 227 7.91 -6.93 -14.90
C HIS A 227 6.37 -6.80 -14.83
N GLY A 228 5.81 -5.67 -15.26
CA GLY A 228 4.36 -5.54 -15.41
C GLY A 228 3.95 -4.46 -16.40
N HIS A 229 2.68 -4.47 -16.79
CA HIS A 229 2.16 -3.67 -17.91
C HIS A 229 0.66 -3.37 -17.72
N GLU A 230 0.12 -2.49 -18.57
CA GLU A 230 -1.29 -2.04 -18.47
C GLU A 230 -2.32 -2.97 -19.16
N PRO A 231 -1.97 -3.74 -20.22
CA PRO A 231 -2.80 -4.81 -20.80
C PRO A 231 -3.08 -6.02 -19.90
N LEU A 232 -3.75 -7.04 -20.46
CA LEU A 232 -4.20 -8.29 -19.83
C LEU A 232 -3.54 -9.55 -20.47
N ASP A 233 -2.43 -9.32 -21.17
CA ASP A 233 -1.56 -10.31 -21.79
C ASP A 233 -0.19 -9.61 -22.00
N THR A 234 0.94 -10.31 -21.86
CA THR A 234 2.30 -9.71 -22.00
C THR A 234 2.55 -9.05 -23.36
N ASP A 235 2.10 -9.73 -24.42
CA ASP A 235 2.45 -9.45 -25.79
C ASP A 235 1.36 -9.95 -26.74
N SER A 236 1.26 -9.35 -27.92
CA SER A 236 0.20 -9.69 -28.89
C SER A 236 0.66 -10.66 -30.00
N THR A 237 1.62 -11.55 -29.73
CA THR A 237 2.01 -12.61 -30.67
C THR A 237 1.01 -13.78 -30.66
N PRO A 238 0.96 -14.64 -31.69
CA PRO A 238 -0.08 -15.67 -31.81
C PRO A 238 -0.11 -16.71 -30.69
N ASN A 239 0.97 -16.84 -29.90
CA ASN A 239 1.11 -17.82 -28.82
C ASN A 239 1.60 -17.18 -27.49
N LEU A 240 1.54 -15.85 -27.36
CA LEU A 240 2.10 -15.08 -26.23
C LEU A 240 3.57 -15.45 -25.95
N GLU A 241 4.42 -15.40 -26.98
CA GLU A 241 5.79 -15.93 -26.97
C GLU A 241 6.71 -15.32 -25.90
N ALA A 242 6.44 -14.10 -25.44
CA ALA A 242 7.18 -13.45 -24.36
C ALA A 242 6.71 -13.96 -22.99
N GLU A 243 5.40 -14.11 -22.79
CA GLU A 243 4.76 -14.66 -21.58
C GLU A 243 5.09 -16.14 -21.37
N ALA A 244 4.95 -16.93 -22.44
CA ALA A 244 5.28 -18.35 -22.46
C ALA A 244 6.73 -18.57 -21.99
N TRP A 245 7.68 -17.77 -22.51
CA TRP A 245 9.05 -17.84 -22.04
C TRP A 245 9.18 -17.41 -20.57
N LEU A 246 8.51 -16.33 -20.15
CA LEU A 246 8.60 -15.79 -18.80
C LEU A 246 8.20 -16.82 -17.74
N LEU A 247 7.01 -17.41 -17.88
CA LEU A 247 6.41 -18.28 -16.88
C LEU A 247 7.07 -19.67 -16.87
N HIS A 248 7.38 -20.25 -18.04
CA HIS A 248 8.24 -21.45 -18.13
C HIS A 248 9.71 -21.21 -17.72
N ASN A 249 10.12 -20.00 -17.32
CA ASN A 249 11.42 -19.71 -16.72
C ASN A 249 11.33 -19.26 -15.24
N GLY A 250 10.17 -19.45 -14.59
CA GLY A 250 10.01 -19.28 -13.14
C GLY A 250 9.89 -17.84 -12.66
N TYR A 251 9.63 -16.89 -13.56
CA TYR A 251 9.37 -15.49 -13.23
C TYR A 251 7.88 -15.21 -13.05
N THR A 252 7.55 -14.13 -12.35
CA THR A 252 6.18 -13.62 -12.22
C THR A 252 5.97 -12.40 -13.12
N GLN A 253 4.72 -11.98 -13.31
CA GLN A 253 4.36 -10.72 -13.95
C GLN A 253 3.19 -10.02 -13.27
N ALA A 254 2.98 -8.74 -13.62
CA ALA A 254 1.83 -7.97 -13.19
C ALA A 254 1.07 -7.36 -14.37
N GLU A 255 -0.19 -7.73 -14.50
CA GLU A 255 -1.06 -7.25 -15.59
C GLU A 255 -2.16 -6.32 -15.06
N GLY A 256 -2.83 -5.64 -15.99
CA GLY A 256 -3.92 -4.70 -15.71
C GLY A 256 -3.51 -3.55 -14.80
N VAL A 257 -2.24 -3.14 -14.83
CA VAL A 257 -1.71 -2.11 -13.92
C VAL A 257 -2.26 -0.73 -14.30
N ALA A 258 -2.88 -0.06 -13.34
CA ALA A 258 -3.52 1.24 -13.54
C ALA A 258 -2.57 2.42 -13.26
N ASN A 259 -2.95 3.61 -13.76
CA ASN A 259 -2.43 4.90 -13.25
C ASN A 259 -0.91 5.11 -13.35
N LEU A 260 -0.19 4.40 -14.23
CA LEU A 260 1.25 4.58 -14.43
C LEU A 260 1.63 6.00 -14.89
N ASP A 261 0.68 6.77 -15.45
CA ASP A 261 0.84 8.19 -15.76
C ASP A 261 0.91 9.11 -14.53
N LYS A 262 0.68 8.57 -13.32
CA LYS A 262 0.70 9.27 -12.04
C LYS A 262 1.88 8.89 -11.15
N VAL A 263 2.86 8.15 -11.67
CA VAL A 263 4.02 7.62 -10.92
C VAL A 263 5.32 8.21 -11.50
N PRO A 264 6.35 8.51 -10.69
CA PRO A 264 7.66 8.91 -11.21
C PRO A 264 8.40 7.71 -11.82
N GLU A 265 9.22 7.95 -12.84
CA GLU A 265 10.00 6.89 -13.50
C GLU A 265 11.03 6.22 -12.57
N ILE A 266 11.54 6.96 -11.57
CA ILE A 266 12.45 6.49 -10.51
C ILE A 266 12.09 7.07 -9.15
N GLY A 267 12.60 6.44 -8.08
CA GLY A 267 12.54 6.97 -6.72
C GLY A 267 11.27 6.62 -5.94
N ALA A 268 10.31 5.96 -6.58
CA ALA A 268 9.19 5.34 -5.88
C ALA A 268 9.53 3.94 -5.36
N LEU A 269 8.80 3.49 -4.35
CA LEU A 269 8.63 2.07 -4.03
C LEU A 269 7.27 1.59 -4.55
N VAL A 270 7.08 0.29 -4.70
CA VAL A 270 5.76 -0.34 -4.86
C VAL A 270 5.52 -1.31 -3.71
N THR A 271 4.35 -1.21 -3.07
CA THR A 271 3.84 -2.26 -2.18
C THR A 271 2.91 -3.19 -2.97
N ILE A 272 3.04 -4.49 -2.72
CA ILE A 272 2.39 -5.55 -3.47
C ILE A 272 1.63 -6.44 -2.48
N GLY A 273 0.31 -6.51 -2.63
CA GLY A 273 -0.54 -7.41 -1.86
C GLY A 273 -1.50 -8.18 -2.75
N TYR A 274 -1.67 -9.47 -2.50
CA TYR A 274 -2.53 -10.39 -3.24
C TYR A 274 -3.17 -11.40 -2.27
N PRO A 275 -4.37 -11.94 -2.55
CA PRO A 275 -4.95 -13.02 -1.76
C PRO A 275 -4.08 -14.28 -1.82
N LYS A 276 -3.96 -14.95 -0.68
CA LYS A 276 -3.18 -16.19 -0.56
C LYS A 276 -4.06 -17.42 -0.83
N PHE A 277 -4.52 -17.58 -2.09
CA PHE A 277 -5.31 -18.74 -2.50
C PHE A 277 -4.45 -20.00 -2.63
N GLN A 278 -4.82 -21.07 -1.92
CA GLN A 278 -4.03 -22.31 -1.89
C GLN A 278 -3.97 -22.98 -3.26
N GLY A 279 -2.77 -23.12 -3.84
CA GLY A 279 -2.55 -23.66 -5.18
C GLY A 279 -3.09 -22.77 -6.31
N GLY A 280 -3.28 -21.47 -6.06
CA GLY A 280 -3.82 -20.54 -7.06
C GLY A 280 -2.85 -20.28 -8.23
N THR A 281 -3.39 -20.25 -9.44
CA THR A 281 -2.67 -20.13 -10.71
C THR A 281 -2.62 -18.70 -11.26
N GLY A 282 -3.43 -17.80 -10.72
CA GLY A 282 -3.35 -16.34 -10.87
C GLY A 282 -3.51 -15.66 -9.51
N GLY A 283 -3.69 -14.34 -9.51
CA GLY A 283 -3.96 -13.62 -8.26
C GLY A 283 -4.32 -12.16 -8.43
N TYR A 284 -5.50 -11.76 -7.97
CA TYR A 284 -5.91 -10.35 -7.89
C TYR A 284 -4.89 -9.55 -7.08
N ALA A 285 -4.36 -8.46 -7.63
CA ALA A 285 -3.26 -7.72 -7.01
C ALA A 285 -3.65 -6.27 -6.68
N ARG A 286 -3.30 -5.87 -5.46
CA ARG A 286 -3.29 -4.47 -5.03
C ARG A 286 -1.86 -3.93 -5.07
N TYR A 287 -1.60 -3.08 -6.07
CA TYR A 287 -0.36 -2.33 -6.20
C TYR A 287 -0.57 -0.89 -5.75
N ILE A 288 0.32 -0.38 -4.91
CA ILE A 288 0.35 1.03 -4.51
C ILE A 288 1.78 1.54 -4.65
N ALA A 289 1.97 2.60 -5.42
CA ALA A 289 3.26 3.29 -5.48
C ALA A 289 3.40 4.24 -4.30
N ILE A 290 4.54 4.19 -3.63
CA ILE A 290 4.96 5.12 -2.59
C ILE A 290 5.94 6.09 -3.24
N CYS A 291 5.44 7.26 -3.66
CA CYS A 291 6.17 8.29 -4.39
C CYS A 291 6.82 9.31 -3.43
N PRO A 292 7.80 10.12 -3.89
CA PRO A 292 8.38 11.22 -3.12
C PRO A 292 7.33 12.17 -2.50
N PRO A 293 7.63 12.83 -1.37
CA PRO A 293 6.66 13.63 -0.62
C PRO A 293 6.16 14.88 -1.37
N ASP A 294 6.99 15.40 -2.29
CA ASP A 294 6.70 16.53 -3.18
C ASP A 294 5.97 16.11 -4.47
N TRP A 295 5.65 14.82 -4.64
CA TRP A 295 5.04 14.32 -5.86
C TRP A 295 3.58 14.81 -6.02
N LYS A 296 3.25 15.27 -7.24
CA LYS A 296 1.99 15.97 -7.56
C LYS A 296 0.72 15.08 -7.59
N TYR A 297 0.85 13.78 -7.33
CA TYR A 297 -0.25 12.81 -7.38
C TYR A 297 -0.20 11.89 -6.16
N GLY A 298 -1.37 11.40 -5.75
CA GLY A 298 -1.51 10.54 -4.57
C GLY A 298 -1.81 11.34 -3.30
N VAL A 299 -1.93 10.63 -2.18
CA VAL A 299 -2.20 11.20 -0.85
C VAL A 299 -1.14 10.74 0.15
N SER A 300 -0.80 11.59 1.12
CA SER A 300 0.11 11.29 2.22
C SER A 300 -0.66 10.81 3.46
N VAL A 301 0.04 10.12 4.37
CA VAL A 301 -0.55 9.69 5.65
C VAL A 301 -1.01 10.94 6.42
N GLY A 302 -2.24 10.94 6.91
CA GLY A 302 -2.86 12.07 7.60
C GLY A 302 -3.29 13.25 6.72
N GLU A 303 -3.10 13.21 5.39
CA GLU A 303 -3.64 14.25 4.47
C GLU A 303 -5.17 14.20 4.38
N ILE A 304 -5.75 13.02 4.61
CA ILE A 304 -7.18 12.79 4.79
C ILE A 304 -7.43 12.02 6.11
N PRO A 305 -8.64 12.09 6.71
CA PRO A 305 -8.94 11.32 7.92
C PRO A 305 -8.98 9.81 7.63
N GLU A 306 -7.92 9.10 8.02
CA GLU A 306 -7.80 7.65 7.88
C GLU A 306 -8.52 6.88 9.00
N ALA A 307 -8.51 7.42 10.23
CA ALA A 307 -9.18 6.83 11.39
C ALA A 307 -9.71 7.93 12.35
N PRO A 308 -11.04 8.06 12.55
CA PRO A 308 -12.11 7.42 11.79
C PRO A 308 -12.22 7.96 10.36
N LEU A 309 -12.58 7.09 9.42
CA LEU A 309 -12.89 7.47 8.03
C LEU A 309 -14.10 8.43 7.96
N PRO A 310 -14.15 9.37 7.00
CA PRO A 310 -15.24 10.33 6.87
C PRO A 310 -16.58 9.66 6.54
N ARG A 311 -17.63 10.06 7.27
CA ARG A 311 -19.00 9.57 7.04
C ARG A 311 -19.62 10.21 5.79
N ALA A 312 -20.01 9.39 4.82
CA ALA A 312 -20.69 9.85 3.62
C ALA A 312 -22.14 10.31 3.87
N ASN A 313 -22.58 11.35 3.16
CA ASN A 313 -23.92 11.96 3.27
C ASN A 313 -25.09 11.09 2.81
N LYS A 314 -24.82 9.97 2.11
CA LYS A 314 -25.82 9.03 1.61
C LYS A 314 -25.49 7.59 2.05
N PRO A 315 -26.50 6.78 2.42
CA PRO A 315 -26.29 5.37 2.72
C PRO A 315 -25.79 4.61 1.48
N LEU A 316 -25.01 3.57 1.71
CA LEU A 316 -24.58 2.63 0.69
C LEU A 316 -25.73 1.64 0.45
N ARG A 317 -26.12 1.41 -0.80
CA ARG A 317 -27.27 0.55 -1.18
C ARG A 317 -26.92 -0.39 -2.33
N TRP A 318 -27.48 -1.60 -2.34
CA TRP A 318 -27.34 -2.54 -3.46
C TRP A 318 -28.07 -2.04 -4.72
N ASP A 319 -27.39 -2.06 -5.87
CA ASP A 319 -27.99 -1.83 -7.19
C ASP A 319 -28.04 -3.16 -7.97
N ARG A 320 -29.25 -3.69 -8.16
CA ARG A 320 -29.50 -4.96 -8.85
C ARG A 320 -29.19 -4.94 -10.34
N LYS A 321 -29.05 -3.77 -10.98
CA LYS A 321 -28.68 -3.66 -12.40
C LYS A 321 -27.17 -3.62 -12.59
N LEU A 322 -26.44 -3.06 -11.62
CA LEU A 322 -24.98 -2.95 -11.67
C LEU A 322 -24.25 -4.10 -10.96
N GLY A 323 -24.95 -4.89 -10.12
CA GLY A 323 -24.34 -5.97 -9.33
C GLY A 323 -23.34 -5.45 -8.29
N VAL A 324 -23.51 -4.22 -7.80
CA VAL A 324 -22.61 -3.58 -6.83
C VAL A 324 -23.39 -2.67 -5.88
N ARG A 325 -22.75 -2.23 -4.80
CA ARG A 325 -23.32 -1.16 -3.96
C ARG A 325 -22.90 0.22 -4.43
N VAL A 326 -23.83 1.17 -4.39
CA VAL A 326 -23.65 2.59 -4.80
C VAL A 326 -24.18 3.56 -3.73
N ARG A 327 -23.90 4.86 -3.86
CA ARG A 327 -24.39 5.95 -2.99
C ARG A 327 -25.10 7.03 -3.82
#